data_AF-A0A1C3H5E3-F1
#
_entry.id   AF-A0A1C3H5E3-F1
#
_cell.length_a   1.000
_cell.length_b   1.000
_cell.length_c   1.000
_cell.angle_alpha   90.00
_cell.angle_beta   90.00
_cell.angle_gamma   90.00
#
_symmetry.space_group_name_H-M   'P 1'
#
loop_
_entity.id
_entity.type
_entity.pdbx_description
1 polymer ?
#
loop_
_entity_poly.entity_id
_entity_poly.type
_entity_poly.pdbx_seq_one_letter_code
_entity_poly.pdbx_strand_id
1 'polypeptide(L)'
;MIKNLLARLLANLKPGNLGLRPHTLSANFAPDSLIAHRSQHNLLERSILHLAPGEAAYLIINGQYTPVYEAGDYPLDPDNIPQAETADILYLNTAATARRPWQSAYQPSQRRLDQPLTGQYTLSIHDPETVCRTIIENQTLELDDDYLDQIISYTIDQSLIHEQVSADDIDYQTEALQNFLKAWLRPQLKPLGLTLHDLRIARRANPPRPQPAPQPVATPAYARESAAPVAAEPATAPTAAEPRRRRRHQRQRQSRRNPDRASARRRPV
;
A
#
# COMPACT_ATOMS: atom_id res chain seq x y z
N MET A 1 41.26 54.82 -15.63
CA MET A 1 39.82 54.49 -15.74
C MET A 1 39.55 53.07 -16.22
N ILE A 2 40.16 52.61 -17.31
CA ILE A 2 39.96 51.24 -17.87
C ILE A 2 40.33 50.10 -16.90
N LYS A 3 41.41 50.23 -16.10
CA LYS A 3 41.83 49.21 -15.11
C LYS A 3 40.76 48.89 -14.05
N ASN A 4 40.01 49.88 -13.59
CA ASN A 4 38.93 49.69 -12.61
C ASN A 4 37.68 49.06 -13.24
N LEU A 5 37.46 49.29 -14.54
CA LEU A 5 36.37 48.65 -15.28
C LEU A 5 36.67 47.16 -15.51
N LEU A 6 37.89 46.83 -15.92
CA LEU A 6 38.37 45.46 -16.11
C LEU A 6 38.39 44.67 -14.78
N ALA A 7 38.80 45.30 -13.68
CA ALA A 7 38.77 44.67 -12.36
C ALA A 7 37.33 44.39 -11.87
N ARG A 8 36.37 45.28 -12.15
CA ARG A 8 34.94 45.04 -11.87
C ARG A 8 34.35 43.95 -12.77
N LEU A 9 34.74 43.90 -14.05
CA LEU A 9 34.30 42.85 -14.98
C LEU A 9 34.82 41.47 -14.51
N LEU A 10 36.11 41.37 -14.17
CA LEU A 10 36.72 40.14 -13.64
C LEU A 10 36.14 39.72 -12.28
N ALA A 11 35.76 40.68 -11.42
CA ALA A 11 35.09 40.38 -10.16
C ALA A 11 33.66 39.85 -10.36
N ASN A 12 32.94 40.31 -11.40
CA ASN A 12 31.63 39.79 -11.79
C ASN A 12 31.71 38.47 -12.56
N LEU A 13 32.88 38.15 -13.15
CA LEU A 13 33.17 36.85 -13.76
C LEU A 13 33.61 35.79 -12.74
N LYS A 14 33.60 36.09 -11.43
CA LYS A 14 33.82 35.06 -10.40
C LYS A 14 32.73 33.99 -10.55
N PRO A 15 33.07 32.68 -10.46
CA PRO A 15 32.13 31.59 -10.73
C PRO A 15 30.84 31.68 -9.90
N GLY A 16 30.92 32.23 -8.68
CA GLY A 16 29.76 32.45 -7.81
C GLY A 16 28.76 33.51 -8.29
N ASN A 17 29.15 34.45 -9.15
CA ASN A 17 28.29 35.51 -9.68
C ASN A 17 27.75 35.21 -11.09
N LEU A 18 28.27 34.17 -11.74
CA LEU A 18 27.87 33.73 -13.08
C LEU A 18 26.88 32.55 -13.05
N GLY A 19 26.39 32.15 -11.87
CA GLY A 19 25.57 30.94 -11.72
C GLY A 19 26.32 29.64 -12.00
N LEU A 20 27.67 29.67 -12.09
CA LEU A 20 28.52 28.53 -12.44
C LEU A 20 28.87 27.63 -11.25
N ARG A 21 28.23 27.83 -10.09
CA ARG A 21 28.40 26.92 -8.96
C ARG A 21 27.50 25.71 -9.17
N PRO A 22 28.03 24.50 -9.01
CA PRO A 22 27.21 23.31 -9.00
C PRO A 22 26.08 23.45 -7.98
N HIS A 23 24.85 23.22 -8.41
CA HIS A 23 23.73 23.13 -7.49
C HIS A 23 23.76 21.76 -6.83
N THR A 24 23.85 21.74 -5.50
CA THR A 24 23.76 20.50 -4.73
C THR A 24 22.30 20.10 -4.62
N LEU A 25 21.97 18.94 -5.18
CA LEU A 25 20.66 18.31 -5.12
C LEU A 25 20.71 17.28 -3.99
N SER A 26 20.14 17.65 -2.84
CA SER A 26 19.95 16.76 -1.71
C SER A 26 18.47 16.47 -1.49
N ALA A 27 18.20 15.34 -0.83
CA ALA A 27 16.87 15.00 -0.35
C ALA A 27 16.36 16.06 0.63
N ASN A 28 15.04 16.26 0.65
CA ASN A 28 14.35 17.01 1.69
C ASN A 28 13.09 16.23 2.07
N PHE A 29 13.26 15.28 2.99
CA PHE A 29 12.14 14.48 3.49
C PHE A 29 11.25 15.31 4.40
N ALA A 30 9.94 15.22 4.18
CA ALA A 30 8.98 15.76 5.15
C ALA A 30 9.03 14.95 6.47
N PRO A 31 8.50 15.48 7.58
CA PRO A 31 8.32 14.69 8.79
C PRO A 31 7.51 13.42 8.51
N ASP A 32 7.97 12.27 9.01
CA ASP A 32 7.34 10.95 8.80
C ASP A 32 7.20 10.53 7.32
N SER A 33 8.03 11.09 6.43
CA SER A 33 8.15 10.68 5.01
C SER A 33 9.37 9.80 4.80
N LEU A 34 9.24 8.78 3.96
CA LEU A 34 10.35 7.92 3.52
C LEU A 34 10.77 8.21 2.09
N ILE A 35 9.99 9.02 1.37
CA ILE A 35 10.17 9.29 -0.05
C ILE A 35 10.23 10.80 -0.27
N ALA A 36 11.31 11.25 -0.90
CA ALA A 36 11.40 12.62 -1.38
C ALA A 36 11.64 12.59 -2.89
N HIS A 37 10.81 13.33 -3.63
CA HIS A 37 10.94 13.46 -5.06
C HIS A 37 11.39 14.87 -5.44
N ARG A 38 12.32 14.93 -6.40
CA ARG A 38 12.68 16.16 -7.09
C ARG A 38 12.46 15.96 -8.58
N SER A 39 11.49 16.68 -9.13
CA SER A 39 11.34 16.87 -10.57
C SER A 39 11.98 18.19 -10.95
N GLN A 40 12.94 18.18 -11.88
CA GLN A 40 13.45 19.39 -12.49
C GLN A 40 13.44 19.25 -14.01
N HIS A 41 12.63 20.08 -14.67
CA HIS A 41 12.80 20.36 -16.08
C HIS A 41 14.15 21.09 -16.23
N ASN A 42 15.09 20.48 -16.93
CA ASN A 42 16.53 20.80 -16.86
C ASN A 42 17.10 20.56 -15.46
N LEU A 43 17.52 19.33 -15.14
CA LEU A 43 18.58 19.13 -14.16
C LEU A 43 19.74 20.02 -14.60
N LEU A 44 19.88 21.16 -13.93
CA LEU A 44 20.72 22.26 -14.39
C LEU A 44 22.12 21.75 -14.68
N GLU A 45 22.67 22.19 -15.82
CA GLU A 45 24.06 21.94 -16.20
C GLU A 45 24.95 22.07 -14.97
N ARG A 46 25.71 21.00 -14.66
CA ARG A 46 26.69 20.96 -13.57
C ARG A 46 26.10 20.84 -12.16
N SER A 47 24.99 20.12 -11.96
CA SER A 47 24.49 19.81 -10.60
C SER A 47 25.29 18.69 -9.94
N ILE A 48 25.30 18.65 -8.60
CA ILE A 48 25.87 17.55 -7.80
C ILE A 48 24.72 16.89 -7.07
N LEU A 49 24.48 15.61 -7.34
CA LEU A 49 23.61 14.78 -6.51
C LEU A 49 24.34 14.46 -5.20
N HIS A 50 23.79 14.91 -4.08
CA HIS A 50 24.29 14.58 -2.75
C HIS A 50 23.42 13.47 -2.14
N LEU A 51 24.06 12.41 -1.67
CA LEU A 51 23.42 11.32 -0.95
C LEU A 51 23.96 11.24 0.48
N ALA A 52 23.09 11.39 1.48
CA ALA A 52 23.48 11.25 2.87
C ALA A 52 23.54 9.77 3.29
N PRO A 53 24.26 9.42 4.38
CA PRO A 53 24.24 8.06 4.91
C PRO A 53 22.82 7.62 5.29
N GLY A 54 22.42 6.42 4.85
CA GLY A 54 21.08 5.90 5.09
C GLY A 54 20.05 6.34 4.04
N GLU A 55 20.46 6.99 2.96
CA GLU A 55 19.62 7.32 1.81
C GLU A 55 19.99 6.46 0.60
N ALA A 56 19.02 6.24 -0.29
CA ALA A 56 19.24 5.75 -1.65
C ALA A 56 18.62 6.74 -2.62
N ALA A 57 19.27 7.00 -3.76
CA ALA A 57 18.72 7.87 -4.80
C ALA A 57 18.62 7.12 -6.13
N TYR A 58 17.58 7.44 -6.89
CA TYR A 58 17.34 6.89 -8.22
C TYR A 58 17.11 8.02 -9.19
N LEU A 59 18.00 8.11 -10.19
CA LEU A 59 17.83 9.00 -11.32
C LEU A 59 16.92 8.32 -12.34
N ILE A 60 15.78 8.92 -12.63
CA ILE A 60 14.74 8.38 -13.51
C ILE A 60 14.65 9.25 -14.76
N ILE A 61 14.90 8.64 -15.92
CA ILE A 61 14.85 9.28 -17.24
C ILE A 61 14.05 8.37 -18.16
N ASN A 62 12.94 8.88 -18.71
CA ASN A 62 12.03 8.10 -19.57
C ASN A 62 11.59 6.74 -19.00
N GLY A 63 11.42 6.65 -17.67
CA GLY A 63 11.05 5.41 -16.98
C GLY A 63 12.19 4.38 -16.86
N GLN A 64 13.39 4.67 -17.35
CA GLN A 64 14.61 3.95 -16.97
C GLN A 64 15.17 4.57 -15.70
N TYR A 65 15.64 3.76 -14.76
CA TYR A 65 16.20 4.23 -13.50
C TYR A 65 17.66 3.81 -13.33
N THR A 66 18.50 4.71 -12.83
CA THR A 66 19.89 4.47 -12.46
C THR A 66 20.06 4.69 -10.96
N PRO A 67 20.47 3.67 -10.18
CA PRO A 67 20.61 3.80 -8.74
C PRO A 67 21.93 4.45 -8.33
N VAL A 68 21.89 5.14 -7.19
CA VAL A 68 23.05 5.66 -6.44
C VAL A 68 22.88 5.24 -4.98
N TYR A 69 23.80 4.40 -4.50
CA TYR A 69 23.69 3.73 -3.20
C TYR A 69 24.75 4.17 -2.17
N GLU A 70 25.83 4.76 -2.64
CA GLU A 70 26.93 5.15 -1.77
C GLU A 70 26.74 6.61 -1.33
N ALA A 71 26.95 6.88 -0.05
CA ALA A 71 26.87 8.24 0.46
C ALA A 71 28.03 9.07 -0.14
N GLY A 72 27.71 10.26 -0.63
CA GLY A 72 28.70 11.10 -1.30
C GLY A 72 28.09 12.11 -2.26
N ASP A 73 29.00 12.79 -2.96
CA ASP A 73 28.69 13.81 -3.96
C ASP A 73 28.97 13.25 -5.37
N TYR A 74 27.92 13.17 -6.18
CA TYR A 74 27.95 12.63 -7.53
C TYR A 74 27.70 13.76 -8.53
N PRO A 75 28.69 14.14 -9.34
CA PRO A 75 28.47 15.13 -10.38
C PRO A 75 27.51 14.55 -11.43
N LEU A 76 26.44 15.29 -11.72
CA LEU A 76 25.53 14.98 -12.81
C LEU A 76 26.05 15.67 -14.07
N ASP A 77 26.51 14.85 -15.03
CA ASP A 77 27.02 15.33 -16.29
C ASP A 77 25.86 15.65 -17.25
N PRO A 78 25.69 16.91 -17.69
CA PRO A 78 24.65 17.28 -18.64
C PRO A 78 24.78 16.58 -19.99
N ASP A 79 25.96 16.11 -20.37
CA ASP A 79 26.15 15.36 -21.63
C ASP A 79 25.56 13.93 -21.55
N ASN A 80 25.36 13.41 -20.33
CA ASN A 80 24.77 12.09 -20.07
C ASN A 80 23.26 12.15 -19.75
N ILE A 81 22.68 13.35 -19.61
CA ILE A 81 21.26 13.56 -19.31
C ILE A 81 20.61 14.24 -20.52
N PRO A 82 19.68 13.58 -21.23
CA PRO A 82 19.07 14.15 -22.43
C PRO A 82 18.42 15.52 -22.14
N GLN A 83 18.93 16.57 -22.77
CA GLN A 83 18.48 17.97 -22.55
C GLN A 83 17.00 18.23 -22.93
N ALA A 84 16.36 17.30 -23.63
CA ALA A 84 14.97 17.41 -24.08
C ALA A 84 13.96 16.75 -23.13
N GLU A 85 14.40 16.12 -22.04
CA GLU A 85 13.58 15.20 -21.25
C GLU A 85 13.51 15.62 -19.77
N THR A 86 12.37 15.35 -19.15
CA THR A 86 12.19 15.48 -17.70
C THR A 86 12.95 14.37 -17.01
N ALA A 87 13.95 14.74 -16.23
CA ALA A 87 14.65 13.83 -15.34
C ALA A 87 14.13 14.03 -13.92
N ASP A 88 13.73 12.92 -13.30
CA ASP A 88 13.26 12.88 -11.93
C ASP A 88 14.31 12.24 -11.04
N ILE A 89 14.44 12.72 -9.81
CA ILE A 89 15.27 12.07 -8.79
C ILE A 89 14.35 11.65 -7.66
N LEU A 90 14.34 10.34 -7.39
CA LEU A 90 13.65 9.74 -6.26
C LEU A 90 14.64 9.42 -5.16
N TYR A 91 14.48 10.05 -4.00
CA TYR A 91 15.24 9.73 -2.79
C TYR A 91 14.40 8.86 -1.86
N LEU A 92 15.00 7.81 -1.34
CA LEU A 92 14.41 6.88 -0.39
C LEU A 92 15.22 6.90 0.91
N ASN A 93 14.53 7.09 2.03
CA ASN A 93 15.15 7.05 3.34
C ASN A 93 15.13 5.62 3.89
N THR A 94 16.29 4.98 3.95
CA THR A 94 16.46 3.59 4.41
C THR A 94 16.81 3.48 5.89
N ALA A 95 17.24 4.58 6.51
CA ALA A 95 17.54 4.62 7.94
C ALA A 95 16.35 5.07 8.81
N ALA A 96 15.34 5.71 8.22
CA ALA A 96 14.19 6.22 8.93
C ALA A 96 13.06 5.20 9.09
N THR A 97 12.24 5.43 10.11
CA THR A 97 10.90 4.86 10.24
C THR A 97 9.87 5.97 10.13
N ALA A 98 8.88 5.81 9.28
CA ALA A 98 7.75 6.72 9.18
C ALA A 98 6.59 6.21 10.03
N ARG A 99 5.92 7.10 10.77
CA ARG A 99 4.69 6.79 11.48
C ARG A 99 3.55 7.62 10.91
N ARG A 100 2.62 6.97 10.22
CA ARG A 100 1.56 7.65 9.48
C ARG A 100 0.17 7.19 9.90
N PRO A 101 -0.85 8.07 9.86
CA PRO A 101 -2.23 7.68 10.09
C PRO A 101 -2.77 6.86 8.92
N TRP A 102 -3.76 6.03 9.18
CA TRP A 102 -4.55 5.36 8.13
C TRP A 102 -6.04 5.40 8.47
N GLN A 103 -6.85 5.30 7.43
CA GLN A 103 -8.29 5.21 7.53
C GLN A 103 -8.80 4.18 6.53
N SER A 104 -9.56 3.22 7.04
CA SER A 104 -10.20 2.18 6.22
C SER A 104 -11.50 2.71 5.63
N ALA A 105 -11.75 2.38 4.36
CA ALA A 105 -13.01 2.64 3.68
C ALA A 105 -14.03 1.50 3.89
N TYR A 106 -13.61 0.39 4.51
CA TYR A 106 -14.44 -0.78 4.76
C TYR A 106 -15.68 -0.44 5.60
N GLN A 107 -16.82 -0.98 5.19
CA GLN A 107 -18.07 -0.94 5.92
C GLN A 107 -18.64 -2.36 5.99
N PRO A 108 -18.83 -2.93 7.21
CA PRO A 108 -19.45 -4.23 7.37
C PRO A 108 -20.87 -4.24 6.80
N SER A 109 -21.23 -5.32 6.12
CA SER A 109 -22.54 -5.45 5.46
C SER A 109 -23.71 -5.58 6.44
N GLN A 110 -23.46 -6.16 7.62
CA GLN A 110 -24.48 -6.43 8.64
C GLN A 110 -24.87 -5.16 9.43
N ARG A 111 -23.89 -4.33 9.75
CA ARG A 111 -24.05 -3.07 10.49
C ARG A 111 -22.98 -2.09 10.05
N ARG A 112 -23.39 -0.89 9.63
CA ARG A 112 -22.45 0.19 9.32
C ARG A 112 -21.74 0.66 10.57
N LEU A 113 -20.49 1.06 10.42
CA LEU A 113 -19.72 1.70 11.47
C LEU A 113 -20.14 3.17 11.59
N ASP A 114 -20.43 3.62 12.80
CA ASP A 114 -20.78 5.03 13.06
C ASP A 114 -19.61 6.00 12.80
N GLN A 115 -18.38 5.48 12.90
CA GLN A 115 -17.14 6.19 12.59
C GLN A 115 -16.25 5.28 11.74
N PRO A 116 -15.44 5.84 10.82
CA PRO A 116 -14.50 5.03 10.06
C PRO A 116 -13.50 4.34 10.98
N LEU A 117 -13.07 3.14 10.60
CA LEU A 117 -11.96 2.46 11.27
C LEU A 117 -10.67 3.21 10.94
N THR A 118 -9.99 3.70 11.96
CA THR A 118 -8.77 4.52 11.82
C THR A 118 -7.66 3.98 12.70
N GLY A 119 -6.43 4.38 12.40
CA GLY A 119 -5.28 3.98 13.17
C GLY A 119 -3.99 4.65 12.74
N GLN A 120 -2.88 4.06 13.16
CA GLN A 120 -1.54 4.45 12.74
C GLN A 120 -0.73 3.20 12.38
N TYR A 121 0.18 3.32 11.42
CA TYR A 121 1.20 2.30 11.13
C TYR A 121 2.58 2.92 11.20
N THR A 122 3.56 2.07 11.48
CA THR A 122 4.98 2.42 11.45
C THR A 122 5.69 1.53 10.44
N LEU A 123 6.30 2.14 9.43
CA LEU A 123 7.00 1.44 8.35
C LEU A 123 8.45 1.91 8.21
N SER A 124 9.28 1.08 7.58
CA SER A 124 10.58 1.48 7.02
C SER A 124 10.82 0.79 5.69
N ILE A 125 11.76 1.34 4.90
CA ILE A 125 12.26 0.71 3.68
C ILE A 125 13.40 -0.23 4.06
N HIS A 126 13.33 -1.49 3.65
CA HIS A 126 14.42 -2.47 3.82
C HIS A 126 15.08 -2.85 2.50
N ASP A 127 14.36 -2.71 1.39
CA ASP A 127 14.87 -2.90 0.03
C ASP A 127 14.43 -1.72 -0.84
N PRO A 128 15.28 -0.67 -0.97
CA PRO A 128 14.94 0.52 -1.74
C PRO A 128 14.79 0.25 -3.24
N GLU A 129 15.46 -0.77 -3.79
CA GLU A 129 15.40 -1.07 -5.22
C GLU A 129 14.02 -1.60 -5.59
N THR A 130 13.51 -2.52 -4.79
CA THR A 130 12.15 -3.03 -4.97
C THR A 130 11.12 -1.92 -4.81
N VAL A 131 11.26 -1.04 -3.81
CA VAL A 131 10.34 0.11 -3.61
C VAL A 131 10.34 1.01 -4.85
N CYS A 132 11.52 1.43 -5.32
CA CYS A 132 11.66 2.28 -6.50
C CYS A 132 11.03 1.65 -7.74
N ARG A 133 11.36 0.39 -8.03
CA ARG A 133 10.79 -0.35 -9.16
C ARG A 133 9.27 -0.39 -9.08
N THR A 134 8.72 -0.71 -7.91
CA THR A 134 7.26 -0.80 -7.73
C THR A 134 6.58 0.54 -7.95
N ILE A 135 7.14 1.65 -7.45
CA ILE A 135 6.58 2.99 -7.65
C ILE A 135 6.57 3.35 -9.15
N ILE A 136 7.69 3.13 -9.85
CA ILE A 136 7.81 3.41 -11.30
C ILE A 136 6.84 2.55 -12.12
N GLU A 137 6.77 1.23 -11.85
CA GLU A 137 5.90 0.29 -12.56
C GLU A 137 4.41 0.63 -12.41
N ASN A 138 4.01 1.17 -11.25
CA ASN A 138 2.64 1.55 -10.97
C ASN A 138 2.29 2.98 -11.46
N GLN A 139 3.22 3.65 -12.16
CA GLN A 139 3.01 4.96 -12.78
C GLN A 139 2.39 5.98 -11.83
N THR A 140 2.90 6.05 -10.59
CA THR A 140 2.41 7.04 -9.64
C THR A 140 2.71 8.43 -10.23
N LEU A 141 1.64 9.19 -10.50
CA LEU A 141 1.73 10.55 -11.05
C LEU A 141 2.60 11.46 -10.17
N GLU A 142 2.65 11.14 -8.87
CA GLU A 142 3.48 11.76 -7.85
C GLU A 142 4.35 10.64 -7.25
N LEU A 143 5.69 10.81 -7.30
CA LEU A 143 6.64 9.82 -6.78
C LEU A 143 6.84 10.04 -5.27
N ASP A 144 5.79 9.91 -4.49
CA ASP A 144 5.77 10.24 -3.06
C ASP A 144 5.25 9.09 -2.18
N ASP A 145 5.11 9.37 -0.89
CA ASP A 145 4.63 8.38 0.07
C ASP A 145 3.12 8.11 -0.03
N ASP A 146 2.33 8.83 -0.83
CA ASP A 146 0.87 8.60 -0.93
C ASP A 146 0.57 7.23 -1.54
N TYR A 147 1.45 6.74 -2.42
CA TYR A 147 1.39 5.38 -2.92
C TYR A 147 1.48 4.34 -1.79
N LEU A 148 2.37 4.55 -0.81
CA LEU A 148 2.52 3.65 0.33
C LEU A 148 1.24 3.65 1.18
N ASP A 149 0.65 4.81 1.41
CA ASP A 149 -0.59 4.97 2.17
C ASP A 149 -1.76 4.27 1.48
N GLN A 150 -1.84 4.40 0.16
CA GLN A 150 -2.85 3.76 -0.66
C GLN A 150 -2.74 2.23 -0.60
N ILE A 151 -1.55 1.65 -0.75
CA ILE A 151 -1.34 0.20 -0.64
C ILE A 151 -1.73 -0.31 0.74
N ILE A 152 -1.29 0.39 1.80
CA ILE A 152 -1.57 -0.02 3.18
C ILE A 152 -3.08 -0.02 3.41
N SER A 153 -3.75 1.07 3.05
CA SER A 153 -5.21 1.22 3.22
C SER A 153 -5.97 0.17 2.41
N TYR A 154 -5.59 -0.02 1.14
CA TYR A 154 -6.17 -1.04 0.27
C TYR A 154 -6.01 -2.45 0.83
N THR A 155 -4.82 -2.80 1.30
CA THR A 155 -4.53 -4.14 1.82
C THR A 155 -5.30 -4.41 3.11
N ILE A 156 -5.42 -3.41 4.00
CA ILE A 156 -6.27 -3.50 5.18
C ILE A 156 -7.72 -3.74 4.75
N ASP A 157 -8.27 -2.92 3.86
CA ASP A 157 -9.66 -3.04 3.41
C ASP A 157 -9.95 -4.41 2.80
N GLN A 158 -9.06 -4.91 1.93
CA GLN A 158 -9.19 -6.24 1.35
C GLN A 158 -9.20 -7.35 2.41
N SER A 159 -8.37 -7.25 3.44
CA SER A 159 -8.35 -8.23 4.53
C SER A 159 -9.66 -8.24 5.34
N LEU A 160 -10.21 -7.05 5.62
CA LEU A 160 -11.48 -6.90 6.36
C LEU A 160 -12.66 -7.44 5.54
N ILE A 161 -12.67 -7.18 4.23
CA ILE A 161 -13.67 -7.72 3.30
C ILE A 161 -13.57 -9.24 3.22
N HIS A 162 -12.36 -9.79 3.08
CA HIS A 162 -12.14 -11.22 2.91
C HIS A 162 -12.62 -12.04 4.11
N GLU A 163 -12.28 -11.57 5.32
CA GLU A 163 -12.68 -12.21 6.58
C GLU A 163 -14.12 -11.87 7.00
N GLN A 164 -14.80 -10.99 6.26
CA GLN A 164 -16.16 -10.53 6.58
C GLN A 164 -16.27 -9.99 8.01
N VAL A 165 -15.28 -9.19 8.42
CA VAL A 165 -15.16 -8.67 9.79
C VAL A 165 -16.40 -7.89 10.18
N SER A 166 -17.04 -8.28 11.29
CA SER A 166 -18.26 -7.61 11.74
C SER A 166 -17.94 -6.29 12.44
N ALA A 167 -18.95 -5.42 12.56
CA ALA A 167 -18.82 -4.21 13.35
C ALA A 167 -18.55 -4.49 14.84
N ASP A 168 -19.03 -5.63 15.35
CA ASP A 168 -18.82 -6.03 16.74
C ASP A 168 -17.40 -6.53 16.97
N ASP A 169 -16.78 -7.20 16.00
CA ASP A 169 -15.36 -7.57 16.07
C ASP A 169 -14.47 -6.32 16.11
N ILE A 170 -14.82 -5.30 15.32
CA ILE A 170 -14.13 -4.01 15.32
C ILE A 170 -14.25 -3.30 16.67
N ASP A 171 -15.46 -3.29 17.23
CA ASP A 171 -15.80 -2.57 18.46
C ASP A 171 -15.28 -3.24 19.74
N TYR A 172 -15.27 -4.58 19.77
CA TYR A 172 -15.02 -5.35 21.00
C TYR A 172 -13.75 -6.20 20.97
N GLN A 173 -13.19 -6.47 19.78
CA GLN A 173 -12.00 -7.32 19.64
C GLN A 173 -10.83 -6.58 18.98
N THR A 174 -10.68 -5.27 19.28
CA THR A 174 -9.69 -4.40 18.64
C THR A 174 -8.25 -4.94 18.73
N GLU A 175 -7.85 -5.55 19.85
CA GLU A 175 -6.49 -6.12 19.97
C GLU A 175 -6.28 -7.35 19.09
N ALA A 176 -7.27 -8.25 19.04
CA ALA A 176 -7.22 -9.44 18.18
C ALA A 176 -7.21 -9.03 16.71
N LEU A 177 -8.08 -8.09 16.31
CA LEU A 177 -8.12 -7.52 14.97
C LEU A 177 -6.79 -6.86 14.60
N GLN A 178 -6.20 -6.08 15.50
CA GLN A 178 -4.89 -5.45 15.27
C GLN A 178 -3.80 -6.50 15.02
N ASN A 179 -3.74 -7.55 15.83
CA ASN A 179 -2.75 -8.61 15.66
C ASN A 179 -2.96 -9.40 14.37
N PHE A 180 -4.22 -9.65 14.00
CA PHE A 180 -4.59 -10.25 12.72
C PHE A 180 -4.10 -9.38 11.55
N LEU A 181 -4.44 -8.08 11.53
CA LEU A 181 -4.03 -7.16 10.47
C LEU A 181 -2.50 -7.07 10.36
N LYS A 182 -1.77 -7.03 11.48
CA LYS A 182 -0.30 -7.10 11.48
C LYS A 182 0.23 -8.36 10.80
N ALA A 183 -0.34 -9.51 11.17
CA ALA A 183 0.05 -10.80 10.61
C ALA A 183 -0.27 -10.90 9.11
N TRP A 184 -1.36 -10.27 8.67
CA TRP A 184 -1.75 -10.23 7.27
C TRP A 184 -0.91 -9.26 6.43
N LEU A 185 -0.62 -8.06 6.95
CA LEU A 185 0.11 -7.03 6.23
C LEU A 185 1.59 -7.37 6.03
N ARG A 186 2.26 -7.92 7.05
CA ARG A 186 3.71 -8.19 6.99
C ARG A 186 4.13 -9.02 5.76
N PRO A 187 3.47 -10.15 5.43
CA PRO A 187 3.76 -10.90 4.20
C PRO A 187 3.51 -10.14 2.90
N GLN A 188 2.55 -9.20 2.88
CA GLN A 188 2.21 -8.42 1.69
C GLN A 188 3.19 -7.27 1.44
N LEU A 189 3.75 -6.69 2.52
CA LEU A 189 4.68 -5.57 2.44
C LEU A 189 6.12 -5.99 2.17
N LYS A 190 6.52 -7.17 2.64
CA LYS A 190 7.85 -7.72 2.40
C LYS A 190 8.25 -7.77 0.90
N PRO A 191 7.43 -8.27 -0.04
CA PRO A 191 7.77 -8.27 -1.46
C PRO A 191 7.76 -6.88 -2.10
N LEU A 192 7.28 -5.85 -1.40
CA LEU A 192 7.34 -4.44 -1.83
C LEU A 192 8.59 -3.72 -1.31
N GLY A 193 9.49 -4.42 -0.61
CA GLY A 193 10.68 -3.80 -0.02
C GLY A 193 10.41 -3.01 1.27
N LEU A 194 9.24 -3.23 1.90
CA LEU A 194 8.79 -2.52 3.10
C LEU A 194 8.79 -3.44 4.33
N THR A 195 9.08 -2.87 5.50
CA THR A 195 8.96 -3.54 6.81
C THR A 195 7.92 -2.83 7.66
N LEU A 196 6.90 -3.57 8.11
CA LEU A 196 5.91 -3.08 9.08
C LEU A 196 6.37 -3.37 10.51
N HIS A 197 6.69 -2.30 11.24
CA HIS A 197 7.11 -2.37 12.65
C HIS A 197 5.91 -2.48 13.58
N ASP A 198 4.95 -1.57 13.41
CA ASP A 198 3.75 -1.50 14.26
C ASP A 198 2.52 -1.10 13.44
N LEU A 199 1.36 -1.47 13.95
CA LEU A 199 0.04 -1.08 13.46
C LEU A 199 -0.85 -0.93 14.68
N ARG A 200 -1.48 0.21 14.85
CA ARG A 200 -2.38 0.49 15.96
C ARG A 200 -3.73 0.91 15.44
N ILE A 201 -4.79 0.34 16.00
CA ILE A 201 -6.15 0.77 15.76
C ILE A 201 -6.50 1.83 16.81
N ALA A 202 -7.07 2.95 16.38
CA ALA A 202 -7.51 4.00 17.29
C ALA A 202 -8.67 3.50 18.16
N ARG A 203 -8.66 3.84 19.45
CA ARG A 203 -9.78 3.54 20.34
C ARG A 203 -11.01 4.33 19.90
N ARG A 204 -12.12 3.63 19.71
CA ARG A 204 -13.41 4.24 19.32
C ARG A 204 -14.18 4.64 20.57
N ALA A 205 -14.77 5.83 20.55
CA ALA A 205 -15.59 6.31 21.65
C ALA A 205 -16.96 5.62 21.62
N ASN A 206 -17.34 4.96 22.73
CA ASN A 206 -18.66 4.33 22.95
C ASN A 206 -19.09 3.28 21.91
N PRO A 207 -18.54 2.05 21.94
CA PRO A 207 -19.15 0.95 21.21
C PRO A 207 -20.60 0.73 21.71
N PRO A 208 -21.59 0.48 20.83
CA PRO A 208 -22.99 0.33 21.23
C PRO A 208 -23.13 -0.89 22.14
N ARG A 209 -23.53 -0.67 23.41
CA ARG A 209 -23.62 -1.70 24.47
C ARG A 209 -24.08 -3.04 23.91
N PRO A 210 -23.42 -4.17 24.25
CA PRO A 210 -23.87 -5.49 23.85
C PRO A 210 -25.33 -5.65 24.29
N GLN A 211 -26.23 -5.93 23.36
CA GLN A 211 -27.61 -6.25 23.73
C GLN A 211 -27.59 -7.55 24.54
N PRO A 212 -28.18 -7.58 25.75
CA PRO A 212 -28.31 -8.82 26.49
C PRO A 212 -29.04 -9.86 25.62
N ALA A 213 -28.55 -11.10 25.62
CA ALA A 213 -29.26 -12.20 24.99
C ALA A 213 -30.74 -12.18 25.47
N PRO A 214 -31.72 -12.37 24.57
CA PRO A 214 -33.12 -12.38 24.97
C PRO A 214 -33.31 -13.37 26.11
N GLN A 215 -33.64 -12.86 27.29
CA GLN A 215 -33.90 -13.70 28.45
C GLN A 215 -35.08 -14.59 28.08
N PRO A 216 -35.01 -15.90 28.33
CA PRO A 216 -36.17 -16.76 28.13
C PRO A 216 -37.30 -16.19 28.99
N VAL A 217 -38.35 -15.73 28.32
CA VAL A 217 -39.57 -15.28 28.99
C VAL A 217 -40.07 -16.48 29.78
N ALA A 218 -40.01 -16.39 31.11
CA ALA A 218 -40.57 -17.42 31.96
C ALA A 218 -42.06 -17.55 31.63
N THR A 219 -42.45 -18.65 31.01
CA THR A 219 -43.86 -18.96 30.75
C THR A 219 -44.57 -18.95 32.10
N PRO A 220 -45.58 -18.08 32.32
CA PRO A 220 -46.29 -18.06 33.59
C PRO A 220 -46.94 -19.42 33.83
N ALA A 221 -46.80 -19.94 35.06
CA ALA A 221 -47.20 -21.30 35.44
C ALA A 221 -48.68 -21.63 35.17
N TYR A 222 -49.53 -20.62 35.01
CA TYR A 222 -50.95 -20.79 34.66
C TYR A 222 -51.21 -21.32 33.24
N ALA A 223 -50.24 -21.26 32.32
CA ALA A 223 -50.42 -21.83 30.98
C ALA A 223 -50.28 -23.36 30.93
N ARG A 224 -49.94 -24.02 32.06
CA ARG A 224 -49.70 -25.46 32.13
C ARG A 224 -50.91 -26.28 32.57
N GLU A 225 -52.04 -25.64 32.91
CA GLU A 225 -53.21 -26.30 33.52
C GLU A 225 -54.39 -26.48 32.55
N SER A 226 -54.17 -26.36 31.24
CA SER A 226 -55.16 -26.69 30.20
C SER A 226 -54.56 -27.54 29.10
N ALA A 227 -54.07 -28.72 29.49
CA ALA A 227 -53.84 -29.82 28.57
C ALA A 227 -54.25 -31.12 29.27
N ALA A 228 -55.47 -31.58 29.00
CA ALA A 228 -55.92 -32.91 29.41
C ALA A 228 -55.12 -34.00 28.66
N PRO A 229 -54.80 -35.13 29.31
CA PRO A 229 -53.97 -36.18 28.72
C PRO A 229 -54.79 -37.01 27.73
N VAL A 230 -54.35 -37.10 26.48
CA VAL A 230 -54.80 -38.16 25.57
C VAL A 230 -53.81 -39.31 25.68
N ALA A 231 -54.33 -40.48 26.04
CA ALA A 231 -53.62 -41.72 26.24
C ALA A 231 -52.90 -42.21 24.98
N ALA A 232 -51.76 -42.86 25.19
CA ALA A 232 -50.95 -43.52 24.18
C ALA A 232 -51.46 -44.93 23.85
N GLU A 233 -51.34 -45.33 22.58
CA GLU A 233 -51.29 -46.74 22.13
C GLU A 233 -50.38 -46.86 20.90
N PRO A 234 -49.82 -48.04 20.57
CA PRO A 234 -48.37 -48.23 20.49
C PRO A 234 -47.82 -48.42 19.07
N ALA A 235 -46.49 -48.42 19.00
CA ALA A 235 -45.65 -48.45 17.83
C ALA A 235 -45.71 -49.73 16.99
N THR A 236 -45.46 -49.59 15.68
CA THR A 236 -44.80 -50.62 14.86
C THR A 236 -43.73 -49.96 13.97
N ALA A 237 -42.50 -50.44 14.12
CA ALA A 237 -41.40 -50.32 13.16
C ALA A 237 -41.05 -51.76 12.70
N PRO A 238 -40.05 -52.05 11.84
CA PRO A 238 -39.21 -51.21 10.98
C PRO A 238 -39.04 -51.79 9.55
N THR A 239 -38.51 -51.05 8.55
CA THR A 239 -37.54 -51.66 7.59
C THR A 239 -36.71 -50.63 6.78
N ALA A 240 -35.39 -50.76 6.97
CA ALA A 240 -34.25 -50.63 6.05
C ALA A 240 -34.28 -49.68 4.83
N ALA A 241 -33.36 -48.71 4.80
CA ALA A 241 -32.09 -48.82 4.04
C ALA A 241 -31.37 -47.45 3.97
N GLU A 242 -30.20 -47.37 4.60
CA GLU A 242 -29.14 -46.39 4.30
C GLU A 242 -28.32 -46.89 3.06
N PRO A 243 -27.29 -46.21 2.49
CA PRO A 243 -26.73 -44.88 2.81
C PRO A 243 -26.16 -44.03 1.63
N ARG A 244 -25.78 -42.79 1.98
CA ARG A 244 -24.53 -42.05 1.60
C ARG A 244 -24.28 -41.50 0.18
N ARG A 245 -23.95 -40.21 0.22
CA ARG A 245 -22.81 -39.51 -0.41
C ARG A 245 -22.76 -39.43 -1.95
N ARG A 246 -22.80 -38.19 -2.45
CA ARG A 246 -21.81 -37.77 -3.46
C ARG A 246 -21.04 -36.53 -2.99
N ARG A 247 -19.73 -36.73 -2.99
CA ARG A 247 -18.62 -35.86 -2.63
C ARG A 247 -18.18 -35.07 -3.88
N ARG A 248 -17.67 -33.86 -3.62
CA ARG A 248 -16.43 -33.23 -4.14
C ARG A 248 -16.21 -33.11 -5.65
N HIS A 249 -15.93 -31.87 -6.06
CA HIS A 249 -14.67 -31.38 -6.66
C HIS A 249 -13.85 -32.39 -7.50
N GLN A 250 -13.26 -32.06 -8.64
CA GLN A 250 -12.26 -30.99 -8.78
C GLN A 250 -11.73 -30.95 -10.23
N ARG A 251 -11.47 -29.74 -10.72
CA ARG A 251 -10.26 -29.28 -11.44
C ARG A 251 -9.83 -29.85 -12.82
N GLN A 252 -9.41 -28.85 -13.62
CA GLN A 252 -8.20 -28.80 -14.47
C GLN A 252 -8.21 -29.54 -15.81
N ARG A 253 -8.07 -28.77 -16.90
CA ARG A 253 -6.83 -28.67 -17.71
C ARG A 253 -7.09 -27.73 -18.90
N GLN A 254 -6.41 -26.59 -18.94
CA GLN A 254 -5.25 -26.32 -19.81
C GLN A 254 -5.62 -25.68 -21.16
N SER A 255 -5.25 -24.41 -21.27
CA SER A 255 -4.91 -23.73 -22.51
C SER A 255 -3.80 -24.49 -23.26
N ARG A 256 -3.97 -24.64 -24.58
CA ARG A 256 -2.97 -24.45 -25.67
C ARG A 256 -3.22 -25.39 -26.85
N ARG A 257 -3.66 -24.82 -27.98
CA ARG A 257 -3.03 -24.94 -29.32
C ARG A 257 -3.86 -24.19 -30.37
N ASN A 258 -3.32 -23.05 -30.80
CA ASN A 258 -3.48 -22.51 -32.17
C ASN A 258 -2.63 -23.39 -33.14
N PRO A 259 -2.68 -23.26 -34.49
CA PRO A 259 -3.41 -22.30 -35.33
C PRO A 259 -4.19 -22.94 -36.50
N ASP A 260 -5.10 -22.20 -37.13
CA ASP A 260 -5.52 -22.51 -38.50
C ASP A 260 -5.37 -21.29 -39.42
N ARG A 261 -4.53 -21.52 -40.44
CA ARG A 261 -4.23 -20.67 -41.60
C ARG A 261 -5.21 -21.10 -42.69
N ALA A 262 -6.03 -20.19 -43.22
CA ALA A 262 -6.48 -20.25 -44.62
C ALA A 262 -7.10 -18.92 -45.07
N SER A 263 -6.21 -18.02 -45.48
CA SER A 263 -6.24 -17.28 -46.75
C SER A 263 -7.56 -17.24 -47.54
N ALA A 264 -8.12 -16.04 -47.71
CA ALA A 264 -8.94 -15.72 -48.87
C ALA A 264 -8.78 -14.25 -49.31
N ARG A 265 -8.36 -14.10 -50.59
CA ARG A 265 -8.50 -12.95 -51.52
C ARG A 265 -7.42 -11.85 -51.43
N ARG A 266 -6.37 -11.91 -52.26
CA ARG A 266 -6.24 -11.53 -53.70
C ARG A 266 -6.56 -10.05 -53.97
N ARG A 267 -5.58 -9.33 -54.54
CA ARG A 267 -5.67 -8.74 -55.90
C ARG A 267 -4.28 -8.34 -56.47
N PRO A 268 -4.17 -8.19 -57.80
CA PRO A 268 -2.93 -8.29 -58.59
C PRO A 268 -2.39 -6.92 -59.02
N VAL A 269 -1.11 -6.85 -59.42
CA VAL A 269 -0.57 -6.68 -60.79
C VAL A 269 0.93 -6.96 -60.70
#